data_AF-A0A954XJC0-F1
#
_entry.id   AF-A0A954XJC0-F1
#
_cell.length_a   1.000
_cell.length_b   1.000
_cell.length_c   1.000
_cell.angle_alpha   90.00
_cell.angle_beta   90.00
_cell.angle_gamma   90.00
#
_symmetry.space_group_name_H-M   'P 1'
#
loop_
_entity.id
_entity.type
_entity.pdbx_description
1 polymer ?
#
loop_
_entity_poly.entity_id
_entity_poly.type
_entity_poly.pdbx_seq_one_letter_code
_entity_poly.pdbx_strand_id
1 'polypeptide(L)'
;MPFDQFTVEQFAGDLLPDATLDQHLATCFHRNHMTNGEGGRDPEESRVDYVIDRVNTMGTVWLGLTLGCCQCHSHKFDPISQHDYYSLTAFFNSIDEDGRAGGGAKPYLKYKSPHVQRAIDEAQRVVEARKQVETAAKKQAVEEFEPWLAEQREQVVDGFEPWRILRANLLETVEGTLLTQEDDGTIQASGPNPRQDDYRITASVTANAEATGTRPIQPNEKPPTGVRVSGLRLEIFPHASHTDGKLSRGASGEFILTDVKLQVKRRGQSQVRDIDIASAIADAEKGAKGREYGLVKDTLDDDPRNGWTTETHDATQPHVAVFALAEPLYLADDEELLFVMLHRSTRGDANIGRFRLAVTDQPGPAVRSLDPMPLEELAATDFRVDQPLPAKLRDRLLAQFLSDHGRYQQVKSELDQANRQLAELKRAAGELNVMVLAERKEPRPTHILERGVWDKKGDVVQRRFPVALEKSDPTSANDSTAAETADSLTRLDLARWLVAQDNPLTARVVANHLWQICFGAGLVRTPEDFGLQGELPTHPELLDWLAVELIDCGWDLKHVLRIIVTSDTYRQSSAVAPDMLERDPENRLLDRGSRYRLPSWMIRDAALRDCGL
;
A
#
# COMPACT_ATOMS: atom_id res chain seq x y z
N MET A 1 -6.98 0.80 -30.35
CA MET A 1 -8.13 -0.10 -30.42
C MET A 1 -9.34 0.77 -30.70
N PRO A 2 -10.11 0.48 -31.77
CA PRO A 2 -11.43 1.07 -32.02
C PRO A 2 -12.40 0.89 -30.84
N PHE A 3 -13.35 1.82 -30.65
CA PHE A 3 -14.27 1.78 -29.51
C PHE A 3 -15.32 0.65 -29.58
N ASP A 4 -15.70 0.23 -30.77
CA ASP A 4 -16.56 -0.94 -30.99
C ASP A 4 -15.88 -2.23 -30.52
N GLN A 5 -14.62 -2.44 -30.91
CA GLN A 5 -13.82 -3.57 -30.44
C GLN A 5 -13.65 -3.52 -28.92
N PHE A 6 -13.34 -2.34 -28.37
CA PHE A 6 -13.25 -2.15 -26.93
C PHE A 6 -14.56 -2.56 -26.24
N THR A 7 -15.71 -2.10 -26.73
CA THR A 7 -17.03 -2.45 -26.16
C THR A 7 -17.27 -3.96 -26.22
N VAL A 8 -16.99 -4.59 -27.36
CA VAL A 8 -17.16 -6.05 -27.53
C VAL A 8 -16.29 -6.82 -26.54
N GLU A 9 -15.02 -6.47 -26.38
CA GLU A 9 -14.11 -7.15 -25.47
C GLU A 9 -14.51 -6.93 -23.99
N GLN A 10 -14.98 -5.74 -23.63
CA GLN A 10 -15.45 -5.45 -22.26
C GLN A 10 -16.66 -6.31 -21.87
N PHE A 11 -17.66 -6.43 -22.75
CA PHE A 11 -18.91 -7.14 -22.42
C PHE A 11 -18.82 -8.65 -22.63
N ALA A 12 -18.03 -9.09 -23.60
CA ALA A 12 -18.09 -10.45 -24.13
C ALA A 12 -16.74 -10.96 -24.67
N GLY A 13 -15.61 -10.42 -24.21
CA GLY A 13 -14.29 -10.90 -24.62
C GLY A 13 -14.08 -12.39 -24.35
N ASP A 14 -14.71 -12.94 -23.30
CA ASP A 14 -14.71 -14.37 -22.97
C ASP A 14 -15.53 -15.25 -23.93
N LEU A 15 -16.40 -14.64 -24.74
CA LEU A 15 -17.26 -15.32 -25.72
C LEU A 15 -16.73 -15.20 -27.16
N LEU A 16 -15.60 -14.51 -27.37
CA LEU A 16 -14.98 -14.44 -28.69
C LEU A 16 -14.39 -15.80 -29.09
N PRO A 17 -14.45 -16.16 -30.38
CA PRO A 17 -13.77 -17.37 -30.86
C PRO A 17 -12.27 -17.23 -30.63
N ASP A 18 -11.65 -18.26 -30.06
CA ASP A 18 -10.22 -18.30 -29.72
C ASP A 18 -9.77 -17.09 -28.88
N ALA A 19 -10.62 -16.65 -27.94
CA ALA A 19 -10.37 -15.50 -27.08
C ALA A 19 -9.00 -15.55 -26.39
N THR A 20 -8.25 -14.44 -26.53
CA THR A 20 -6.96 -14.27 -25.86
C THR A 20 -7.13 -13.99 -24.36
N LEU A 21 -6.09 -14.22 -23.56
CA LEU A 21 -6.13 -13.89 -22.13
C LEU A 21 -6.46 -12.42 -21.86
N ASP A 22 -5.99 -11.49 -22.71
CA ASP A 22 -6.29 -10.07 -22.56
C ASP A 22 -7.76 -9.75 -22.87
N GLN A 23 -8.41 -10.51 -23.77
CA GLN A 23 -9.84 -10.39 -24.05
C GLN A 23 -10.68 -10.96 -22.90
N HIS A 24 -10.26 -12.07 -22.29
CA HIS A 24 -10.86 -12.52 -21.03
C HIS A 24 -10.70 -11.48 -19.92
N LEU A 25 -9.50 -10.88 -19.80
CA LEU A 25 -9.21 -9.84 -18.83
C LEU A 25 -10.02 -8.56 -19.07
N ALA A 26 -10.34 -8.21 -20.31
CA ALA A 26 -11.19 -7.06 -20.61
C ALA A 26 -12.53 -7.16 -19.86
N THR A 27 -13.10 -8.36 -19.73
CA THR A 27 -14.37 -8.57 -19.02
C THR A 27 -14.35 -8.22 -17.52
N CYS A 28 -13.18 -7.96 -16.93
CA CYS A 28 -13.03 -7.48 -15.56
C CYS A 28 -13.80 -6.19 -15.28
N PHE A 29 -14.08 -5.35 -16.28
CA PHE A 29 -14.88 -4.14 -16.06
C PHE A 29 -16.23 -4.44 -15.42
N HIS A 30 -16.93 -5.46 -15.91
CA HIS A 30 -18.19 -5.91 -15.33
C HIS A 30 -18.04 -6.69 -14.02
N ARG A 31 -16.83 -6.81 -13.47
CA ARG A 31 -16.56 -7.35 -12.13
C ARG A 31 -16.26 -6.26 -11.10
N ASN A 32 -16.22 -4.99 -11.50
CA ASN A 32 -16.01 -3.84 -10.62
C ASN A 32 -17.32 -3.29 -10.02
N HIS A 33 -18.33 -4.13 -9.84
CA HIS A 33 -19.51 -3.78 -9.05
C HIS A 33 -19.19 -3.86 -7.54
N MET A 34 -20.04 -3.28 -6.71
CA MET A 34 -19.91 -3.43 -5.25
C MET A 34 -19.99 -4.91 -4.87
N THR A 35 -19.00 -5.41 -4.13
CA THR A 35 -19.00 -6.77 -3.55
C THR A 35 -19.13 -6.69 -2.04
N ASN A 36 -20.01 -7.49 -1.44
CA ASN A 36 -20.17 -7.55 0.00
C ASN A 36 -19.67 -8.91 0.53
N GLY A 37 -18.69 -8.87 1.44
CA GLY A 37 -18.14 -10.04 2.13
C GLY A 37 -18.54 -10.14 3.61
N GLU A 38 -19.45 -9.27 4.08
CA GLU A 38 -19.95 -9.25 5.45
C GLU A 38 -20.79 -10.51 5.73
N GLY A 39 -20.62 -11.08 6.92
CA GLY A 39 -21.39 -12.23 7.35
C GLY A 39 -22.87 -11.89 7.53
N GLY A 40 -23.77 -12.68 6.93
CA GLY A 40 -25.21 -12.57 7.12
C GLY A 40 -26.01 -12.11 5.90
N ARG A 41 -25.36 -11.66 4.82
CA ARG A 41 -26.03 -11.38 3.54
C ARG A 41 -26.26 -12.67 2.75
N ASP A 42 -27.42 -12.78 2.10
CA ASP A 42 -27.69 -13.91 1.21
C ASP A 42 -26.85 -13.79 -0.08
N PRO A 43 -26.10 -14.84 -0.48
CA PRO A 43 -25.35 -14.81 -1.73
C PRO A 43 -26.27 -14.58 -2.95
N GLU A 44 -27.50 -15.10 -2.97
CA GLU A 44 -28.39 -14.91 -4.11
C GLU A 44 -28.86 -13.45 -4.24
N GLU A 45 -29.18 -12.78 -3.11
CA GLU A 45 -29.47 -11.35 -3.08
C GLU A 45 -28.29 -10.55 -3.65
N SER A 46 -27.08 -10.84 -3.17
CA SER A 46 -25.85 -10.19 -3.64
C SER A 46 -25.65 -10.38 -5.14
N ARG A 47 -25.88 -11.60 -5.64
CA ARG A 47 -25.77 -11.92 -7.07
C ARG A 47 -26.77 -11.12 -7.90
N VAL A 48 -28.01 -10.98 -7.44
CA VAL A 48 -29.04 -10.17 -8.12
C VAL A 48 -28.62 -8.71 -8.17
N ASP A 49 -28.09 -8.15 -7.09
CA ASP A 49 -27.56 -6.79 -7.07
C ASP A 49 -26.42 -6.58 -8.09
N TYR A 50 -25.53 -7.55 -8.24
CA TYR A 50 -24.42 -7.48 -9.20
C TYR A 50 -24.94 -7.43 -10.65
N VAL A 51 -26.00 -8.17 -10.94
CA VAL A 51 -26.65 -8.17 -12.26
C VAL A 51 -27.35 -6.83 -12.50
N ILE A 52 -28.07 -6.30 -11.50
CA ILE A 52 -28.75 -5.01 -11.56
C ILE A 52 -27.76 -3.87 -11.81
N ASP A 53 -26.64 -3.87 -11.08
CA ASP A 53 -25.57 -2.88 -11.24
C ASP A 53 -25.02 -2.83 -12.67
N ARG A 54 -24.82 -4.00 -13.29
CA ARG A 54 -24.35 -4.08 -14.69
C ARG A 54 -25.34 -3.52 -15.69
N VAL A 55 -26.62 -3.82 -15.53
CA VAL A 55 -27.68 -3.32 -16.43
C VAL A 55 -27.78 -1.80 -16.31
N ASN A 56 -27.78 -1.28 -15.09
CA ASN A 56 -27.82 0.15 -14.83
C ASN A 56 -26.57 0.87 -15.36
N THR A 57 -25.39 0.31 -15.11
CA THR A 57 -24.12 0.86 -15.60
C THR A 57 -24.06 0.84 -17.13
N MET A 58 -24.47 -0.26 -17.78
CA MET A 58 -24.57 -0.33 -19.24
C MET A 58 -25.53 0.74 -19.79
N GLY A 59 -26.73 0.85 -19.20
CA GLY A 59 -27.72 1.85 -19.60
C GLY A 59 -27.18 3.26 -19.48
N THR A 60 -26.52 3.57 -18.36
CA THR A 60 -25.98 4.91 -18.08
C THR A 60 -24.78 5.24 -18.98
N VAL A 61 -23.82 4.32 -19.11
CA VAL A 61 -22.51 4.60 -19.74
C VAL A 61 -22.54 4.42 -21.26
N TRP A 62 -23.28 3.44 -21.78
CA TRP A 62 -23.38 3.21 -23.23
C TRP A 62 -24.62 3.85 -23.84
N LEU A 63 -25.78 3.75 -23.20
CA LEU A 63 -27.02 4.27 -23.78
C LEU A 63 -27.36 5.69 -23.33
N GLY A 64 -26.73 6.21 -22.27
CA GLY A 64 -27.12 7.48 -21.67
C GLY A 64 -28.57 7.41 -21.17
N LEU A 65 -28.98 6.30 -20.56
CA LEU A 65 -30.34 6.10 -20.04
C LEU A 65 -30.30 5.68 -18.58
N THR A 66 -31.10 6.35 -17.75
CA THR A 66 -31.26 6.01 -16.33
C THR A 66 -32.26 4.87 -16.14
N LEU A 67 -31.81 3.63 -16.31
CA LEU A 67 -32.69 2.46 -16.25
C LEU A 67 -33.14 2.04 -14.84
N GLY A 68 -32.55 2.60 -13.77
CA GLY A 68 -32.74 2.12 -12.40
C GLY A 68 -34.19 2.08 -11.90
N CYS A 69 -35.04 3.03 -12.30
CA CYS A 69 -36.46 3.01 -11.94
C CYS A 69 -37.20 1.78 -12.51
N CYS A 70 -36.71 1.24 -13.63
CA CYS A 70 -37.29 0.09 -14.31
C CYS A 70 -37.23 -1.20 -13.49
N GLN A 71 -36.39 -1.24 -12.45
CA GLN A 71 -36.33 -2.35 -11.51
C GLN A 71 -37.71 -2.61 -10.85
N CYS A 72 -38.45 -1.54 -10.53
CA CYS A 72 -39.71 -1.63 -9.79
C CYS A 72 -40.96 -1.46 -10.65
N HIS A 73 -40.89 -0.64 -11.71
CA HIS A 73 -42.02 -0.31 -12.59
C HIS A 73 -41.51 0.16 -13.96
N SER A 74 -42.31 0.12 -15.01
CA SER A 74 -41.91 0.69 -16.32
C SER A 74 -41.46 2.15 -16.19
N HIS A 75 -40.48 2.56 -16.99
CA HIS A 75 -39.94 3.91 -16.93
C HIS A 75 -41.05 4.95 -17.11
N LYS A 76 -40.99 6.04 -16.33
CA LYS A 76 -42.09 7.01 -16.26
C LYS A 76 -42.19 7.88 -17.52
N PHE A 77 -41.06 8.19 -18.14
CA PHE A 77 -40.97 9.16 -19.24
C PHE A 77 -40.51 8.48 -20.53
N ASP A 78 -39.33 7.86 -20.50
CA ASP A 78 -38.83 7.09 -21.64
C ASP A 78 -39.64 5.82 -21.91
N PRO A 79 -39.77 5.39 -23.19
CA PRO A 79 -40.57 4.24 -23.61
C PRO A 79 -39.87 2.89 -23.31
N ILE A 80 -39.38 2.72 -22.08
CA ILE A 80 -38.73 1.49 -21.62
C ILE A 80 -39.64 0.79 -20.60
N SER A 81 -40.14 -0.39 -20.95
CA SER A 81 -40.98 -1.16 -20.04
C SER A 81 -40.13 -1.88 -18.98
N GLN A 82 -40.76 -2.27 -17.87
CA GLN A 82 -40.13 -3.16 -16.89
C GLN A 82 -39.71 -4.49 -17.54
N HIS A 83 -40.47 -4.98 -18.52
CA HIS A 83 -40.12 -6.19 -19.26
C HIS A 83 -38.84 -6.01 -20.08
N ASP A 84 -38.66 -4.86 -20.75
CA ASP A 84 -37.41 -4.55 -21.48
C ASP A 84 -36.20 -4.54 -20.53
N TYR A 85 -36.36 -3.95 -19.34
CA TYR A 85 -35.31 -3.92 -18.32
C TYR A 85 -34.89 -5.32 -17.84
N TYR A 86 -35.85 -6.20 -17.52
CA TYR A 86 -35.51 -7.57 -17.12
C TYR A 86 -35.04 -8.43 -18.31
N SER A 87 -35.42 -8.09 -19.54
CA SER A 87 -34.86 -8.74 -20.75
C SER A 87 -33.39 -8.37 -20.96
N LEU A 88 -33.00 -7.12 -20.66
CA LEU A 88 -31.60 -6.69 -20.59
C LEU A 88 -30.86 -7.39 -19.43
N THR A 89 -31.51 -7.50 -18.27
CA THR A 89 -30.99 -8.24 -17.10
C THR A 89 -30.65 -9.69 -17.44
N ALA A 90 -31.42 -10.33 -18.31
CA ALA A 90 -31.22 -11.72 -18.71
C ALA A 90 -29.86 -11.99 -19.41
N PHE A 91 -29.26 -10.98 -20.04
CA PHE A 91 -27.92 -11.10 -20.63
C PHE A 91 -26.83 -11.28 -19.56
N PHE A 92 -26.97 -10.62 -18.40
CA PHE A 92 -25.98 -10.70 -17.32
C PHE A 92 -26.32 -11.77 -16.28
N ASN A 93 -27.59 -12.16 -16.16
CA ASN A 93 -28.05 -13.15 -15.17
C ASN A 93 -27.43 -14.56 -15.38
N SER A 94 -26.85 -14.80 -16.55
CA SER A 94 -26.23 -16.08 -16.93
C SER A 94 -24.72 -16.12 -16.80
N ILE A 95 -24.10 -15.05 -16.29
CA ILE A 95 -22.71 -15.07 -15.83
C ILE A 95 -22.58 -16.10 -14.70
N ASP A 96 -21.52 -16.90 -14.69
CA ASP A 96 -21.27 -17.95 -13.69
C ASP A 96 -20.79 -17.39 -12.34
N GLU A 97 -21.61 -16.55 -11.73
CA GLU A 97 -21.45 -15.97 -10.40
C GLU A 97 -22.46 -16.57 -9.42
N ASP A 98 -22.11 -16.58 -8.13
CA ASP A 98 -22.96 -17.05 -7.04
C ASP A 98 -23.09 -16.06 -5.88
N GLY A 99 -22.67 -14.81 -6.09
CA GLY A 99 -22.81 -13.71 -5.12
C GLY A 99 -21.82 -13.72 -3.96
N ARG A 100 -20.88 -14.66 -3.92
CA ARG A 100 -19.78 -14.65 -2.94
C ARG A 100 -18.72 -13.61 -3.31
N ALA A 101 -18.11 -13.01 -2.29
CA ALA A 101 -17.06 -12.01 -2.43
C ALA A 101 -15.67 -12.54 -2.00
N GLY A 102 -14.63 -11.74 -2.22
CA GLY A 102 -13.25 -12.04 -1.83
C GLY A 102 -12.72 -13.32 -2.48
N GLY A 103 -11.95 -14.11 -1.74
CA GLY A 103 -11.37 -15.37 -2.25
C GLY A 103 -12.39 -16.44 -2.64
N GLY A 104 -13.67 -16.27 -2.27
CA GLY A 104 -14.77 -17.16 -2.66
C GLY A 104 -15.53 -16.73 -3.92
N ALA A 105 -15.23 -15.55 -4.48
CA ALA A 105 -15.84 -15.09 -5.72
C ALA A 105 -15.45 -15.99 -6.91
N LYS A 106 -16.29 -16.01 -7.94
CA LYS A 106 -16.01 -16.74 -9.18
C LYS A 106 -16.66 -16.05 -10.38
N PRO A 107 -16.16 -16.27 -11.61
CA PRO A 107 -14.89 -16.94 -11.91
C PRO A 107 -13.66 -16.04 -11.69
N TYR A 108 -12.53 -16.69 -11.41
CA TYR A 108 -11.20 -16.08 -11.41
C TYR A 108 -10.41 -16.58 -12.62
N LEU A 109 -9.72 -15.66 -13.29
CA LEU A 109 -8.67 -15.96 -14.26
C LEU A 109 -7.32 -15.89 -13.55
N LYS A 110 -6.51 -16.94 -13.70
CA LYS A 110 -5.09 -16.87 -13.38
C LYS A 110 -4.38 -16.13 -14.50
N TYR A 111 -3.95 -14.90 -14.21
CA TYR A 111 -3.32 -14.04 -15.17
C TYR A 111 -1.88 -13.74 -14.77
N LYS A 112 -0.96 -13.89 -15.72
CA LYS A 112 0.42 -13.45 -15.59
C LYS A 112 0.69 -12.39 -16.64
N SER A 113 0.94 -11.17 -16.21
CA SER A 113 1.18 -10.06 -17.14
C SER A 113 2.47 -10.30 -17.95
N PRO A 114 2.40 -10.24 -19.30
CA PRO A 114 3.59 -10.34 -20.14
C PRO A 114 4.50 -9.11 -20.01
N HIS A 115 4.00 -8.00 -19.46
CA HIS A 115 4.71 -6.72 -19.40
C HIS A 115 5.67 -6.60 -18.21
N VAL A 116 5.51 -7.45 -17.18
CA VAL A 116 6.32 -7.32 -15.94
C VAL A 116 7.75 -7.79 -16.13
N GLN A 117 8.01 -8.71 -17.08
CA GLN A 117 9.36 -9.23 -17.30
C GLN A 117 10.35 -8.11 -17.68
N ARG A 118 9.92 -7.17 -18.52
CA ARG A 118 10.74 -6.02 -18.90
C ARG A 118 11.14 -5.18 -17.67
N ALA A 119 10.20 -4.92 -16.77
CA ALA A 119 10.46 -4.16 -15.55
C ALA A 119 11.43 -4.90 -14.61
N ILE A 120 11.31 -6.23 -14.52
CA ILE A 120 12.26 -7.07 -13.77
C ILE A 120 13.66 -6.98 -14.39
N ASP A 121 13.78 -7.09 -15.72
CA ASP A 121 15.07 -7.06 -16.40
C ASP A 121 15.75 -5.68 -16.29
N GLU A 122 14.97 -4.60 -16.32
CA GLU A 122 15.44 -3.24 -16.05
C GLU A 122 15.93 -3.10 -14.59
N ALA A 123 15.15 -3.55 -13.61
CA ALA A 123 15.54 -3.50 -12.20
C ALA A 123 16.76 -4.39 -11.89
N GLN A 124 16.86 -5.57 -12.51
CA GLN A 124 18.02 -6.45 -12.35
C GLN A 124 19.30 -5.79 -12.87
N ARG A 125 19.24 -5.09 -14.01
CA ARG A 125 20.39 -4.32 -14.52
C ARG A 125 20.85 -3.23 -13.55
N VAL A 126 19.91 -2.55 -12.90
CA VAL A 126 20.23 -1.56 -11.85
C VAL A 126 20.94 -2.23 -10.67
N VAL A 127 20.43 -3.37 -10.19
CA VAL A 127 21.07 -4.13 -9.11
C VAL A 127 22.49 -4.56 -9.47
N GLU A 128 22.72 -5.13 -10.66
CA GLU A 128 24.06 -5.55 -11.08
C GLU A 128 25.02 -4.36 -11.19
N ALA A 129 24.57 -3.22 -11.71
CA ALA A 129 25.38 -2.01 -11.78
C ALA A 129 25.76 -1.51 -10.37
N ARG A 130 24.80 -1.44 -9.44
CA ARG A 130 25.05 -1.02 -8.05
C ARG A 130 25.95 -1.99 -7.29
N LYS A 131 25.83 -3.29 -7.56
CA LYS A 131 26.67 -4.33 -6.96
C LYS A 131 28.15 -4.17 -7.33
N GLN A 132 28.45 -3.80 -8.58
CA GLN A 132 29.83 -3.50 -8.98
C GLN A 132 30.40 -2.29 -8.23
N VAL A 133 29.60 -1.24 -8.05
CA VAL A 133 29.99 -0.04 -7.28
C VAL A 133 30.22 -0.38 -5.81
N GLU A 134 29.33 -1.17 -5.21
CA GLU A 134 29.47 -1.66 -3.82
C GLU A 134 30.73 -2.49 -3.64
N THR A 135 31.01 -3.41 -4.56
CA THR A 135 32.21 -4.28 -4.49
C THR A 135 33.50 -3.45 -4.58
N ALA A 136 33.53 -2.43 -5.45
CA ALA A 136 34.67 -1.51 -5.54
C ALA A 136 34.82 -0.65 -4.27
N ALA A 137 33.71 -0.13 -3.72
CA ALA A 137 33.71 0.63 -2.47
C ALA A 137 34.16 -0.22 -1.27
N LYS A 138 33.74 -1.49 -1.22
CA LYS A 138 34.18 -2.45 -0.21
C LYS A 138 35.67 -2.73 -0.30
N LYS A 139 36.18 -2.94 -1.52
CA LYS A 139 37.62 -3.17 -1.73
C LYS A 139 38.45 -1.98 -1.23
N GLN A 140 38.02 -0.76 -1.54
CA GLN A 140 38.69 0.45 -1.03
C GLN A 140 38.61 0.54 0.50
N ALA A 141 37.44 0.29 1.10
CA ALA A 141 37.30 0.31 2.55
C ALA A 141 38.20 -0.74 3.24
N VAL A 142 38.39 -1.91 2.64
CA VAL A 142 39.31 -2.95 3.15
C VAL A 142 40.77 -2.48 3.15
N GLU A 143 41.19 -1.60 2.23
CA GLU A 143 42.54 -1.01 2.26
C GLU A 143 42.71 -0.05 3.45
N GLU A 144 41.63 0.60 3.88
CA GLU A 144 41.58 1.50 5.05
C GLU A 144 41.43 0.74 6.39
N PHE A 145 41.14 -0.57 6.34
CA PHE A 145 40.94 -1.40 7.52
C PHE A 145 42.23 -1.67 8.31
N GLU A 146 43.37 -1.88 7.64
CA GLU A 146 44.62 -2.20 8.36
C GLU A 146 45.14 -1.03 9.21
N PRO A 147 45.16 0.23 8.72
CA PRO A 147 45.47 1.39 9.56
C PRO A 147 44.51 1.53 10.76
N TRP A 148 43.21 1.36 10.54
CA TRP A 148 42.20 1.40 11.60
C TRP A 148 42.45 0.30 12.65
N LEU A 149 42.74 -0.93 12.21
CA LEU A 149 43.00 -2.04 13.12
C LEU A 149 44.27 -1.81 13.97
N ALA A 150 45.30 -1.19 13.40
CA ALA A 150 46.51 -0.83 14.14
C ALA A 150 46.21 0.21 15.23
N GLU A 151 45.43 1.25 14.92
CA GLU A 151 44.98 2.26 15.89
C GLU A 151 44.15 1.62 17.02
N GLN A 152 43.22 0.72 16.69
CA GLN A 152 42.42 0.03 17.71
C GLN A 152 43.27 -0.85 18.64
N ARG A 153 44.33 -1.49 18.13
CA ARG A 153 45.27 -2.26 18.95
C ARG A 153 46.05 -1.40 19.95
N GLU A 154 46.27 -0.12 19.64
CA GLU A 154 46.93 0.81 20.56
C GLU A 154 45.95 1.38 21.61
N GLN A 155 44.70 1.60 21.22
CA GLN A 155 43.66 2.20 22.07
C GLN A 155 43.00 1.19 23.02
N VAL A 156 42.86 -0.06 22.60
CA VAL A 156 42.15 -1.10 23.35
C VAL A 156 43.16 -1.92 24.17
N VAL A 157 43.33 -1.53 25.44
CA VAL A 157 44.22 -2.19 26.43
C VAL A 157 43.41 -2.89 27.54
N ASP A 158 44.11 -3.59 28.45
CA ASP A 158 43.52 -4.20 29.66
C ASP A 158 42.65 -3.18 30.42
N GLY A 159 41.35 -3.49 30.56
CA GLY A 159 40.35 -2.60 31.16
C GLY A 159 39.35 -1.99 30.18
N PHE A 160 39.35 -2.40 28.90
CA PHE A 160 38.34 -2.00 27.93
C PHE A 160 36.90 -2.31 28.41
N GLU A 161 36.06 -1.28 28.50
CA GLU A 161 34.65 -1.39 28.90
C GLU A 161 33.71 -1.38 27.68
N PRO A 162 33.17 -2.54 27.23
CA PRO A 162 32.32 -2.62 26.03
C PRO A 162 30.96 -1.92 26.19
N TRP A 163 30.44 -1.93 27.42
CA TRP A 163 29.13 -1.40 27.79
C TRP A 163 29.29 -0.44 28.96
N ARG A 164 28.85 0.80 28.78
CA ARG A 164 28.83 1.82 29.83
C ARG A 164 27.48 1.83 30.51
N ILE A 165 27.44 1.58 31.81
CA ILE A 165 26.18 1.60 32.57
C ILE A 165 25.58 3.01 32.58
N LEU A 166 24.31 3.12 32.19
CA LEU A 166 23.56 4.37 32.25
C LEU A 166 22.98 4.56 33.65
N ARG A 167 23.41 5.63 34.33
CA ARG A 167 22.78 6.10 35.56
C ARG A 167 21.68 7.10 35.25
N ALA A 168 20.53 6.92 35.89
CA ALA A 168 19.36 7.74 35.62
C ALA A 168 19.46 9.04 36.42
N ASN A 169 19.30 10.17 35.75
CA ASN A 169 19.09 11.47 36.39
C ASN A 169 17.64 11.62 36.88
N LEU A 170 16.71 10.98 36.19
CA LEU A 170 15.28 11.03 36.49
C LEU A 170 14.62 9.70 36.12
N LEU A 171 13.84 9.16 37.06
CA LEU A 171 13.01 7.97 36.89
C LEU A 171 11.55 8.38 37.06
N GLU A 172 10.74 8.14 36.04
CA GLU A 172 9.33 8.45 36.04
C GLU A 172 8.52 7.22 35.58
N THR A 173 7.29 7.12 36.11
CA THR A 173 6.30 6.13 35.69
C THR A 173 4.97 6.84 35.46
N VAL A 174 4.09 6.23 34.66
CA VAL A 174 2.80 6.84 34.29
C VAL A 174 1.70 6.40 35.25
N GLU A 175 1.69 5.12 35.64
CA GLU A 175 0.62 4.49 36.42
C GLU A 175 1.00 4.28 37.91
N GLY A 176 2.12 4.85 38.34
CA GLY A 176 2.48 4.99 39.75
C GLY A 176 3.37 3.90 40.33
N THR A 177 3.99 3.02 39.51
CA THR A 177 5.08 2.16 39.99
C THR A 177 6.22 3.02 40.54
N LEU A 178 6.79 2.68 41.69
CA LEU A 178 7.94 3.39 42.24
C LEU A 178 9.23 2.74 41.73
N LEU A 179 10.11 3.52 41.12
CA LEU A 179 11.43 3.07 40.65
C LEU A 179 12.53 3.64 41.55
N THR A 180 13.44 2.79 42.02
CA THR A 180 14.62 3.19 42.79
C THR A 180 15.89 2.66 42.13
N GLN A 181 16.95 3.45 42.06
CA GLN A 181 18.23 3.04 41.49
C GLN A 181 19.25 2.71 42.59
N GLU A 182 19.96 1.59 42.41
CA GLU A 182 21.06 1.11 43.25
C GLU A 182 22.42 1.70 42.82
N ASP A 183 23.44 1.50 43.65
CA ASP A 183 24.78 2.02 43.42
C ASP A 183 25.45 1.43 42.18
N ASP A 184 25.02 0.29 41.65
CA ASP A 184 25.56 -0.29 40.42
C ASP A 184 24.77 0.13 39.15
N GLY A 185 23.79 1.03 39.30
CA GLY A 185 22.92 1.48 38.22
C GLY A 185 21.67 0.63 38.01
N THR A 186 21.51 -0.49 38.72
CA THR A 186 20.32 -1.33 38.66
C THR A 186 19.09 -0.58 39.18
N ILE A 187 17.98 -0.67 38.48
CA ILE A 187 16.70 -0.05 38.82
C ILE A 187 15.74 -1.15 39.31
N GLN A 188 15.12 -0.92 40.46
CA GLN A 188 14.17 -1.82 41.11
C GLN A 188 12.79 -1.16 41.17
N ALA A 189 11.77 -1.88 40.69
CA ALA A 189 10.37 -1.51 40.82
C ALA A 189 9.80 -1.96 42.18
N SER A 190 9.01 -1.07 42.80
CA SER A 190 8.37 -1.26 44.10
C SER A 190 7.06 -0.43 44.18
N GLY A 191 6.38 -0.47 45.34
CA GLY A 191 5.11 0.26 45.52
C GLY A 191 3.95 -0.34 44.71
N PRO A 192 3.03 0.48 44.18
CA PRO A 192 1.91 0.02 43.34
C PRO A 192 2.37 -0.90 42.20
N ASN A 193 1.52 -1.88 41.86
CA ASN A 193 1.73 -2.81 40.75
C ASN A 193 0.53 -2.74 39.79
N PRO A 194 0.42 -1.66 38.99
CA PRO A 194 -0.67 -1.52 38.03
C PRO A 194 -0.58 -2.59 36.94
N ARG A 195 -1.69 -2.88 36.27
CA ARG A 195 -1.71 -3.89 35.19
C ARG A 195 -0.86 -3.48 33.99
N GLN A 196 -0.64 -2.20 33.78
CA GLN A 196 0.18 -1.62 32.72
C GLN A 196 0.92 -0.43 33.29
N ASP A 197 2.10 -0.11 32.77
CA ASP A 197 2.85 1.09 33.13
C ASP A 197 3.90 1.41 32.06
N ASP A 198 4.25 2.69 31.93
CA ASP A 198 5.36 3.13 31.07
C ASP A 198 6.48 3.64 31.95
N TYR A 199 7.68 3.08 31.82
CA TYR A 199 8.86 3.54 32.54
C TYR A 199 9.63 4.52 31.67
N ARG A 200 9.94 5.69 32.21
CA ARG A 200 10.70 6.75 31.55
C ARG A 200 12.00 6.97 32.30
N ILE A 201 13.11 6.64 31.66
CA ILE A 201 14.44 6.72 32.24
C ILE A 201 15.21 7.79 31.48
N THR A 202 15.47 8.93 32.15
CA THR A 202 16.32 10.00 31.59
C THR A 202 17.73 9.88 32.17
N ALA A 203 18.73 9.82 31.30
CA ALA A 203 20.13 9.69 31.68
C ALA A 203 21.04 10.61 30.84
N SER A 204 21.97 11.28 31.51
CA SER A 204 23.12 11.96 30.88
C SER A 204 24.16 10.91 30.49
N VAL A 205 24.69 11.01 29.27
CA VAL A 205 25.78 10.13 28.82
C VAL A 205 27.09 10.92 28.92
N THR A 206 28.05 10.43 29.71
CA THR A 206 29.35 11.08 29.89
C THR A 206 30.39 10.50 28.94
N ALA A 207 31.33 11.34 28.49
CA ALA A 207 32.47 10.89 27.67
C ALA A 207 33.41 10.04 28.55
N ASN A 208 34.02 8.99 27.98
CA ASN A 208 35.19 8.40 28.62
C ASN A 208 36.32 9.43 28.56
N ALA A 209 37.17 9.49 29.58
CA ALA A 209 38.38 10.31 29.57
C ALA A 209 39.33 9.98 28.39
N GLU A 210 39.10 8.87 27.68
CA GLU A 210 39.93 8.37 26.58
C GLU A 210 39.17 8.01 25.28
N ALA A 211 37.84 8.13 25.22
CA ALA A 211 37.07 7.80 24.00
C ALA A 211 36.69 9.05 23.20
N THR A 212 37.68 9.67 22.57
CA THR A 212 37.43 10.45 21.36
C THR A 212 37.41 9.49 20.18
N GLY A 213 36.24 8.92 19.89
CA GLY A 213 36.05 8.03 18.74
C GLY A 213 36.40 8.75 17.45
N THR A 214 37.58 8.48 16.90
CA THR A 214 38.03 8.94 15.59
C THR A 214 37.33 8.13 14.52
N ARG A 215 36.21 8.64 14.00
CA ARG A 215 35.76 8.24 12.65
C ARG A 215 36.88 8.63 11.66
N PRO A 216 37.26 7.80 10.69
CA PRO A 216 38.08 8.24 9.57
C PRO A 216 37.40 9.42 8.89
N ILE A 217 37.94 10.62 9.10
CA ILE A 217 37.33 11.88 8.69
C ILE A 217 37.61 12.05 7.20
N GLN A 218 36.57 12.34 6.40
CA GLN A 218 36.82 12.86 5.05
C GLN A 218 37.56 14.21 5.18
N PRO A 219 38.42 14.61 4.24
CA PRO A 219 39.26 15.81 4.37
C PRO A 219 38.55 17.15 4.68
N ASN A 220 37.20 17.20 4.64
CA ASN A 220 36.39 18.41 4.79
C ASN A 220 35.23 18.31 5.82
N GLU A 221 35.15 17.25 6.64
CA GLU A 221 34.06 17.09 7.63
C GLU A 221 34.55 17.54 9.02
N LYS A 222 33.85 18.47 9.70
CA LYS A 222 34.15 18.78 11.10
C LYS A 222 33.79 17.56 11.96
N PRO A 223 34.66 17.11 12.88
CA PRO A 223 34.32 15.99 13.75
C PRO A 223 33.06 16.35 14.57
N PRO A 224 32.06 15.46 14.64
CA PRO A 224 30.91 15.68 15.51
C PRO A 224 31.40 15.84 16.95
N THR A 225 30.97 16.91 17.60
CA THR A 225 31.26 17.17 19.01
C THR A 225 30.18 16.51 19.86
N GLY A 226 30.56 15.60 20.77
CA GLY A 226 29.60 14.96 21.69
C GLY A 226 29.93 13.51 21.99
N VAL A 227 29.17 12.91 22.92
CA VAL A 227 29.32 11.51 23.30
C VAL A 227 28.58 10.63 22.30
N ARG A 228 29.31 9.70 21.68
CA ARG A 228 28.75 8.76 20.71
C ARG A 228 27.99 7.62 21.40
N VAL A 229 26.83 7.25 20.84
CA VAL A 229 26.02 6.09 21.20
C VAL A 229 25.58 5.38 19.91
N SER A 230 25.83 4.08 19.80
CA SER A 230 25.47 3.25 18.65
C SER A 230 24.47 2.15 19.01
N GLY A 231 24.29 1.85 20.30
CA GLY A 231 23.26 0.93 20.77
C GLY A 231 23.06 0.96 22.28
N LEU A 232 21.96 0.34 22.71
CA LEU A 232 21.57 0.17 24.11
C LEU A 232 21.51 -1.31 24.46
N ARG A 233 21.84 -1.64 25.71
CA ARG A 233 21.65 -2.95 26.32
C ARG A 233 20.72 -2.82 27.51
N LEU A 234 19.70 -3.66 27.54
CA LEU A 234 18.76 -3.83 28.63
C LEU A 234 19.01 -5.19 29.27
N GLU A 235 19.36 -5.19 30.55
CA GLU A 235 19.51 -6.39 31.35
C GLU A 235 18.33 -6.48 32.32
N ILE A 236 17.71 -7.64 32.44
CA ILE A 236 16.57 -7.91 33.33
C ILE A 236 17.00 -8.93 34.36
N PHE A 237 16.71 -8.67 35.64
CA PHE A 237 17.20 -9.49 36.74
C PHE A 237 16.07 -10.13 37.55
N PRO A 238 16.26 -11.38 38.00
CA PRO A 238 15.42 -11.97 39.03
C PRO A 238 15.65 -11.27 40.38
N HIS A 239 14.65 -11.26 41.26
CA HIS A 239 14.80 -10.67 42.59
C HIS A 239 13.88 -11.34 43.61
N ALA A 240 14.33 -11.47 44.87
CA ALA A 240 13.56 -12.13 45.93
C ALA A 240 12.22 -11.45 46.26
N SER A 241 12.05 -10.16 45.92
CA SER A 241 10.78 -9.45 46.08
C SER A 241 9.79 -9.65 44.93
N HIS A 242 10.19 -10.36 43.88
CA HIS A 242 9.34 -10.71 42.73
C HIS A 242 8.60 -12.01 43.00
N THR A 243 7.54 -12.27 42.22
CA THR A 243 6.76 -13.51 42.34
C THR A 243 7.66 -14.70 42.08
N ASP A 244 7.74 -15.61 43.07
CA ASP A 244 8.64 -16.78 43.08
C ASP A 244 10.11 -16.46 42.82
N GLY A 245 10.56 -15.24 43.11
CA GLY A 245 11.94 -14.81 42.87
C GLY A 245 12.30 -14.56 41.41
N LYS A 246 11.30 -14.48 40.51
CA LYS A 246 11.48 -14.35 39.06
C LYS A 246 11.69 -12.90 38.59
N LEU A 247 11.29 -12.54 37.37
CA LEU A 247 11.61 -11.29 36.66
C LEU A 247 10.59 -10.16 36.87
N SER A 248 9.37 -10.47 37.32
CA SER A 248 8.30 -9.48 37.52
C SER A 248 7.55 -9.66 38.84
N ARG A 249 6.80 -8.62 39.21
CA ARG A 249 5.89 -8.64 40.38
C ARG A 249 4.49 -9.13 40.03
N GLY A 250 4.25 -9.49 38.77
CA GLY A 250 2.95 -9.99 38.30
C GLY A 250 2.68 -11.42 38.75
N ALA A 251 1.45 -11.88 38.60
CA ALA A 251 1.02 -13.19 39.13
C ALA A 251 1.83 -14.40 38.61
N SER A 252 2.42 -14.32 37.41
CA SER A 252 3.27 -15.37 36.83
C SER A 252 4.76 -15.26 37.18
N GLY A 253 5.19 -14.06 37.62
CA GLY A 253 6.60 -13.66 37.75
C GLY A 253 7.33 -13.46 36.41
N GLU A 254 6.64 -13.59 35.27
CA GLU A 254 7.17 -13.33 33.93
C GLU A 254 6.94 -11.87 33.51
N PHE A 255 7.73 -11.35 32.58
CA PHE A 255 7.54 -10.01 32.03
C PHE A 255 7.04 -10.02 30.57
N ILE A 256 6.39 -8.93 30.18
CA ILE A 256 6.06 -8.62 28.78
C ILE A 256 6.41 -7.14 28.55
N LEU A 257 7.41 -6.90 27.71
CA LEU A 257 7.75 -5.57 27.23
C LEU A 257 7.11 -5.38 25.85
N THR A 258 6.16 -4.46 25.73
CA THR A 258 5.41 -4.30 24.47
C THR A 258 6.13 -3.39 23.49
N ASP A 259 6.81 -2.35 23.96
CA ASP A 259 7.49 -1.40 23.08
C ASP A 259 8.63 -0.69 23.81
N VAL A 260 9.62 -0.21 23.05
CA VAL A 260 10.65 0.71 23.54
C VAL A 260 10.78 1.92 22.63
N LYS A 261 10.95 3.10 23.24
CA LYS A 261 11.25 4.33 22.51
C LYS A 261 12.54 4.94 23.02
N LEU A 262 13.35 5.41 22.07
CA LEU A 262 14.55 6.16 22.36
C LEU A 262 14.37 7.59 21.92
N GLN A 263 14.60 8.51 22.83
CA GLN A 263 14.43 9.94 22.59
C GLN A 263 15.63 10.71 23.12
N VAL A 264 15.86 11.89 22.54
CA VAL A 264 16.82 12.88 23.04
C VAL A 264 16.08 14.11 23.49
N LYS A 265 16.45 14.63 24.66
CA LYS A 265 15.87 15.82 25.26
C LYS A 265 17.00 16.76 25.68
N ARG A 266 16.86 18.05 25.41
CA ARG A 266 17.78 19.06 25.94
C ARG A 266 17.39 19.44 27.38
N ARG A 267 18.37 19.55 28.27
CA ARG A 267 18.15 19.92 29.68
C ARG A 267 17.36 21.23 29.78
N GLY A 268 16.28 21.21 30.55
CA GLY A 268 15.38 22.35 30.75
C GLY A 268 14.38 22.63 29.62
N GLN A 269 14.38 21.85 28.52
CA GLN A 269 13.38 21.93 27.46
C GLN A 269 12.39 20.76 27.53
N SER A 270 11.17 20.95 27.07
CA SER A 270 10.14 19.89 27.01
C SER A 270 10.12 19.14 25.68
N GLN A 271 10.72 19.71 24.63
CA GLN A 271 10.77 19.09 23.31
C GLN A 271 11.71 17.87 23.32
N VAL A 272 11.23 16.78 22.74
CA VAL A 272 11.99 15.54 22.55
C VAL A 272 12.16 15.26 21.05
N ARG A 273 13.26 14.59 20.70
CA ARG A 273 13.55 14.09 19.35
C ARG A 273 13.59 12.57 19.41
N ASP A 274 12.72 11.90 18.65
CA ASP A 274 12.75 10.45 18.51
C ASP A 274 14.00 10.00 17.75
N ILE A 275 14.57 8.87 18.17
CA ILE A 275 15.75 8.24 17.58
C ILE A 275 15.36 6.84 17.12
N ASP A 276 15.59 6.56 15.84
CA ASP A 276 15.24 5.28 15.24
C ASP A 276 16.15 4.15 15.71
N ILE A 277 15.52 3.04 16.13
CA ILE A 277 16.18 1.78 16.46
C ILE A 277 16.00 0.85 15.25
N ALA A 278 17.10 0.41 14.64
CA ALA A 278 17.05 -0.42 13.43
C ALA A 278 16.78 -1.90 13.72
N SER A 279 17.21 -2.41 14.87
CA SER A 279 17.04 -3.82 15.22
C SER A 279 17.16 -4.05 16.72
N ALA A 280 16.53 -5.12 17.20
CA ALA A 280 16.70 -5.64 18.54
C ALA A 280 17.02 -7.14 18.50
N ILE A 281 17.85 -7.61 19.43
CA ILE A 281 18.18 -9.03 19.64
C ILE A 281 18.17 -9.35 21.13
N ALA A 282 17.81 -10.57 21.50
CA ALA A 282 17.74 -11.02 22.88
C ALA A 282 18.24 -12.45 23.05
N ASP A 283 18.75 -12.77 24.23
CA ASP A 283 19.26 -14.10 24.58
C ASP A 283 18.16 -15.15 24.74
N ALA A 284 16.98 -14.71 25.18
CA ALA A 284 15.79 -15.53 25.36
C ALA A 284 14.59 -14.90 24.66
N GLU A 285 13.95 -15.67 23.78
CA GLU A 285 12.71 -15.28 23.09
C GLU A 285 11.74 -16.45 23.01
N LYS A 286 10.46 -16.21 23.30
CA LYS A 286 9.43 -17.20 23.02
C LYS A 286 9.12 -17.20 21.52
N GLY A 287 9.14 -18.38 20.88
CA GLY A 287 8.70 -18.52 19.50
C GLY A 287 7.23 -18.11 19.34
N ALA A 288 6.98 -17.03 18.59
CA ALA A 288 5.65 -16.45 18.40
C ALA A 288 5.29 -16.35 16.90
N LYS A 289 4.00 -16.44 16.57
CA LYS A 289 3.47 -16.22 15.22
C LYS A 289 2.36 -15.18 15.25
N GLY A 290 2.37 -14.25 14.29
CA GLY A 290 1.35 -13.20 14.21
C GLY A 290 1.52 -12.18 15.35
N ARG A 291 0.42 -11.79 15.99
CA ARG A 291 0.39 -10.79 17.08
C ARG A 291 0.43 -11.45 18.45
N GLU A 292 1.41 -12.33 18.66
CA GLU A 292 1.65 -12.97 19.95
C GLU A 292 2.93 -12.42 20.58
N TYR A 293 2.99 -12.38 21.91
CA TYR A 293 4.19 -11.97 22.63
C TYR A 293 5.27 -13.05 22.53
N GLY A 294 6.48 -12.65 22.16
CA GLY A 294 7.65 -13.52 22.16
C GLY A 294 8.95 -12.87 21.70
N LEU A 295 8.94 -12.19 20.55
CA LEU A 295 10.15 -11.71 19.90
C LEU A 295 10.51 -10.29 20.33
N VAL A 296 11.78 -10.03 20.59
CA VAL A 296 12.25 -8.70 21.02
C VAL A 296 12.13 -7.64 19.93
N LYS A 297 12.26 -8.03 18.67
CA LYS A 297 12.06 -7.11 17.53
C LYS A 297 10.65 -6.50 17.49
N ASP A 298 9.68 -7.19 18.09
CA ASP A 298 8.27 -6.75 18.14
C ASP A 298 8.09 -5.62 19.17
N THR A 299 9.16 -5.18 19.84
CA THR A 299 9.16 -3.97 20.70
C THR A 299 9.41 -2.67 19.92
N LEU A 300 9.44 -2.74 18.58
CA LEU A 300 9.79 -1.63 17.69
C LEU A 300 8.63 -1.25 16.74
N ASP A 301 7.39 -1.65 17.04
CA ASP A 301 6.22 -1.48 16.16
C ASP A 301 5.00 -0.76 16.78
N ASP A 302 5.09 -0.34 18.05
CA ASP A 302 4.06 0.33 18.84
C ASP A 302 2.72 -0.45 18.94
N ASP A 303 2.73 -1.78 18.77
CA ASP A 303 1.54 -2.64 18.91
C ASP A 303 1.47 -3.27 20.33
N PRO A 304 0.46 -2.93 21.16
CA PRO A 304 0.34 -3.48 22.52
C PRO A 304 -0.06 -4.97 22.56
N ARG A 305 -0.23 -5.63 21.41
CA ARG A 305 -0.67 -7.04 21.30
C ARG A 305 0.49 -8.03 21.11
N ASN A 306 1.69 -7.54 20.80
CA ASN A 306 2.93 -8.31 20.70
C ASN A 306 4.02 -7.63 21.57
N GLY A 307 5.25 -8.13 21.47
CA GLY A 307 6.39 -7.66 22.25
C GLY A 307 7.25 -8.79 22.80
N TRP A 308 8.25 -8.43 23.60
CA TRP A 308 9.24 -9.34 24.14
C TRP A 308 8.78 -10.04 25.42
N THR A 309 8.98 -11.35 25.50
CA THR A 309 8.82 -12.14 26.74
C THR A 309 9.72 -13.37 26.73
N THR A 310 10.08 -13.84 27.93
CA THR A 310 10.95 -15.00 28.18
C THR A 310 10.18 -16.22 28.71
N GLU A 311 8.85 -16.27 28.60
CA GLU A 311 7.97 -17.33 29.15
C GLU A 311 8.40 -18.79 28.86
N THR A 312 9.22 -19.04 27.83
CA THR A 312 9.74 -20.38 27.49
C THR A 312 11.17 -20.65 27.98
N HIS A 313 11.72 -19.76 28.80
CA HIS A 313 13.09 -19.78 29.31
C HIS A 313 13.09 -19.71 30.84
N ASP A 314 14.26 -19.87 31.46
CA ASP A 314 14.40 -19.85 32.91
C ASP A 314 14.23 -18.43 33.47
N ALA A 315 13.07 -18.16 34.06
CA ALA A 315 12.75 -16.87 34.68
C ALA A 315 13.49 -16.60 36.00
N THR A 316 14.32 -17.52 36.47
CA THR A 316 15.20 -17.32 37.64
C THR A 316 16.62 -16.92 37.25
N GLN A 317 16.88 -16.73 35.95
CA GLN A 317 18.15 -16.20 35.44
C GLN A 317 17.98 -14.80 34.85
N PRO A 318 19.05 -14.00 34.82
CA PRO A 318 19.03 -12.74 34.09
C PRO A 318 18.86 -12.95 32.59
N HIS A 319 18.20 -12.01 31.92
CA HIS A 319 18.02 -11.99 30.46
C HIS A 319 18.47 -10.64 29.89
N VAL A 320 18.88 -10.62 28.63
CA VAL A 320 19.48 -9.45 27.98
C VAL A 320 18.85 -9.20 26.61
N ALA A 321 18.51 -7.93 26.36
CA ALA A 321 18.21 -7.42 25.03
C ALA A 321 19.21 -6.34 24.63
N VAL A 322 19.55 -6.30 23.34
CA VAL A 322 20.41 -5.29 22.72
C VAL A 322 19.65 -4.62 21.58
N PHE A 323 19.64 -3.29 21.59
CA PHE A 323 18.97 -2.43 20.61
C PHE A 323 20.03 -1.65 19.82
N ALA A 324 20.09 -1.88 18.51
CA ALA A 324 21.01 -1.17 17.62
C ALA A 324 20.32 0.05 17.01
N LEU A 325 20.96 1.22 17.10
CA LEU A 325 20.44 2.43 16.46
C LEU A 325 20.54 2.33 14.94
N ALA A 326 19.62 3.00 14.25
CA ALA A 326 19.69 3.12 12.79
C ALA A 326 20.91 3.92 12.33
N GLU A 327 21.20 5.00 13.05
CA GLU A 327 22.39 5.84 12.87
C GLU A 327 23.07 6.07 14.24
N PRO A 328 24.41 6.20 14.29
CA PRO A 328 25.09 6.59 15.51
C PRO A 328 24.62 7.96 16.01
N LEU A 329 24.22 8.02 17.27
CA LEU A 329 23.80 9.24 17.94
C LEU A 329 25.01 9.95 18.55
N TYR A 330 25.12 11.26 18.37
CA TYR A 330 26.10 12.12 19.05
C TYR A 330 25.36 13.06 19.97
N LEU A 331 25.56 12.90 21.28
CA LEU A 331 24.92 13.70 22.33
C LEU A 331 25.81 14.89 22.72
N ALA A 332 25.26 16.10 22.64
CA ALA A 332 25.92 17.27 23.19
C ALA A 332 25.90 17.24 24.73
N ASP A 333 26.77 18.02 25.37
CA ASP A 333 26.88 18.05 26.83
C ASP A 333 25.54 18.40 27.52
N ASP A 334 24.69 19.21 26.88
CA ASP A 334 23.39 19.64 27.41
C ASP A 334 22.20 18.73 27.02
N GLU A 335 22.47 17.64 26.31
CA GLU A 335 21.48 16.65 25.90
C GLU A 335 21.45 15.43 26.82
N GLU A 336 20.25 14.90 27.05
CA GLU A 336 19.99 13.69 27.82
C GLU A 336 19.25 12.66 26.96
N LEU A 337 19.56 11.40 27.21
CA LEU A 337 18.89 10.27 26.60
C LEU A 337 17.67 9.90 27.43
N LEU A 338 16.51 9.81 26.78
CA LEU A 338 15.26 9.35 27.38
C LEU A 338 14.90 8.00 26.77
N PHE A 339 15.02 6.94 27.58
CA PHE A 339 14.60 5.61 27.22
C PHE A 339 13.23 5.33 27.84
N VAL A 340 12.26 4.98 27.00
CA VAL A 340 10.88 4.70 27.41
C VAL A 340 10.60 3.22 27.20
N MET A 341 10.22 2.51 28.25
CA MET A 341 9.82 1.11 28.21
C MET A 341 8.32 1.01 28.46
N LEU A 342 7.58 0.51 27.47
CA LEU A 342 6.12 0.44 27.53
C LEU A 342 5.71 -0.98 27.93
N HIS A 343 4.95 -1.11 29.02
CA HIS A 343 4.35 -2.37 29.46
C HIS A 343 2.84 -2.30 29.30
N ARG A 344 2.37 -2.36 28.05
CA ARG A 344 0.96 -2.16 27.70
C ARG A 344 0.26 -3.44 27.26
N SER A 345 0.75 -4.58 27.76
CA SER A 345 0.24 -5.89 27.37
C SER A 345 -1.25 -6.03 27.65
N THR A 346 -1.99 -6.56 26.69
CA THR A 346 -3.39 -6.95 26.85
C THR A 346 -3.57 -8.15 27.80
N ARG A 347 -2.50 -8.84 28.20
CA ARG A 347 -2.54 -10.04 29.06
C ARG A 347 -2.45 -9.74 30.56
N GLY A 348 -2.05 -8.53 30.98
CA GLY A 348 -2.05 -8.15 32.39
C GLY A 348 -0.73 -7.57 32.91
N ASP A 349 -0.47 -7.82 34.20
CA ASP A 349 0.47 -7.16 35.13
C ASP A 349 1.95 -7.59 35.00
N ALA A 350 2.39 -7.89 33.79
CA ALA A 350 3.73 -8.43 33.50
C ALA A 350 4.80 -7.33 33.32
N ASN A 351 4.81 -6.32 34.20
CA ASN A 351 5.78 -5.22 34.12
C ASN A 351 7.16 -5.67 34.62
N ILE A 352 8.24 -5.26 33.94
CA ILE A 352 9.61 -5.63 34.33
C ILE A 352 9.91 -5.16 35.77
N GLY A 353 10.37 -6.07 36.64
CA GLY A 353 10.55 -5.77 38.06
C GLY A 353 11.91 -5.18 38.43
N ARG A 354 12.99 -5.63 37.79
CA ARG A 354 14.36 -5.18 38.07
C ARG A 354 15.19 -5.22 36.80
N PHE A 355 15.88 -4.14 36.48
CA PHE A 355 16.61 -4.02 35.22
C PHE A 355 17.78 -3.04 35.29
N ARG A 356 18.69 -3.11 34.33
CA ARG A 356 19.81 -2.18 34.16
C ARG A 356 19.98 -1.81 32.70
N LEU A 357 20.36 -0.56 32.45
CA LEU A 357 20.59 -0.03 31.11
C LEU A 357 22.08 0.26 30.91
N ALA A 358 22.58 -0.02 29.71
CA ALA A 358 23.92 0.34 29.30
C ALA A 358 23.95 0.81 27.84
N VAL A 359 24.98 1.55 27.46
CA VAL A 359 25.20 2.04 26.10
C VAL A 359 26.60 1.69 25.62
N THR A 360 26.74 1.59 24.31
CA THR A 360 28.03 1.44 23.64
C THR A 360 28.15 2.45 22.50
N ASP A 361 29.37 2.87 22.18
CA ASP A 361 29.67 3.63 20.98
C ASP A 361 29.97 2.72 19.77
N GLN A 362 30.08 1.41 19.99
CA GLN A 362 30.48 0.44 18.96
C GLN A 362 29.32 0.04 18.04
N PRO A 363 29.47 0.14 16.71
CA PRO A 363 28.42 -0.22 15.77
C PRO A 363 28.53 -1.68 15.30
N GLY A 364 27.61 -2.07 14.41
CA GLY A 364 27.72 -3.32 13.66
C GLY A 364 27.58 -4.56 14.55
N PRO A 365 28.46 -5.58 14.43
CA PRO A 365 28.39 -6.80 15.23
C PRO A 365 28.37 -6.59 16.75
N ALA A 366 28.88 -5.46 17.26
CA ALA A 366 28.87 -5.13 18.68
C ALA A 366 27.45 -4.92 19.25
N VAL A 367 26.51 -4.51 18.41
CA VAL A 367 25.09 -4.26 18.77
C VAL A 367 24.11 -5.16 17.99
N ARG A 368 24.64 -6.08 17.17
CA ARG A 368 23.88 -7.02 16.33
C ARG A 368 24.22 -8.48 16.63
N SER A 369 25.00 -8.74 17.68
CA SER A 369 25.24 -10.06 18.27
C SER A 369 25.23 -9.96 19.79
N LEU A 370 24.99 -11.09 20.45
CA LEU A 370 25.13 -11.26 21.89
C LEU A 370 26.49 -11.88 22.26
N ASP A 371 27.29 -12.28 21.27
CA ASP A 371 28.70 -12.65 21.47
C ASP A 371 29.47 -11.44 22.02
N PRO A 372 30.61 -11.66 22.73
CA PRO A 372 31.50 -10.58 23.16
C PRO A 372 31.82 -9.63 22.01
N MET A 373 31.91 -8.32 22.27
CA MET A 373 32.11 -7.35 21.20
C MET A 373 33.43 -7.60 20.46
N PRO A 374 33.56 -7.30 19.16
CA PRO A 374 34.81 -7.52 18.45
C PRO A 374 36.02 -6.82 19.09
N LEU A 375 35.84 -5.61 19.63
CA LEU A 375 36.92 -4.92 20.35
C LEU A 375 37.10 -5.42 21.79
N GLU A 376 36.07 -5.97 22.43
CA GLU A 376 36.21 -6.68 23.70
C GLU A 376 37.04 -7.97 23.52
N GLU A 377 36.78 -8.72 22.46
CA GLU A 377 37.59 -9.89 22.09
C GLU A 377 39.02 -9.48 21.74
N LEU A 378 39.21 -8.35 21.06
CA LEU A 378 40.53 -7.81 20.78
C LEU A 378 41.29 -7.48 22.07
N ALA A 379 40.64 -6.81 23.03
CA ALA A 379 41.21 -6.47 24.34
C ALA A 379 41.63 -7.70 25.15
N ALA A 380 40.77 -8.71 25.18
CA ALA A 380 40.99 -9.94 25.94
C ALA A 380 42.10 -10.83 25.35
N THR A 381 42.60 -10.51 24.15
CA THR A 381 43.58 -11.35 23.48
C THR A 381 45.00 -10.81 23.65
N ASP A 382 45.86 -11.58 24.33
CA ASP A 382 47.29 -11.27 24.59
C ASP A 382 48.17 -11.40 23.34
N PHE A 383 47.84 -10.67 22.27
CA PHE A 383 48.64 -10.65 21.04
C PHE A 383 49.56 -9.45 21.00
N ARG A 384 50.88 -9.72 21.05
CA ARG A 384 51.90 -8.77 20.58
C ARG A 384 51.58 -8.37 19.14
N VAL A 385 51.81 -7.10 18.80
CA VAL A 385 51.52 -6.46 17.50
C VAL A 385 51.91 -7.33 16.28
N ASP A 386 52.93 -8.18 16.44
CA ASP A 386 53.53 -9.02 15.40
C ASP A 386 52.83 -10.37 15.12
N GLN A 387 51.78 -10.76 15.86
CA GLN A 387 51.03 -12.00 15.59
C GLN A 387 49.73 -11.76 14.79
N PRO A 388 49.38 -12.65 13.84
CA PRO A 388 48.16 -12.54 13.05
C PRO A 388 46.92 -12.85 13.90
N LEU A 389 45.85 -12.06 13.73
CA LEU A 389 44.57 -12.28 14.42
C LEU A 389 43.88 -13.58 13.96
N PRO A 390 43.09 -14.24 14.82
CA PRO A 390 42.18 -15.29 14.41
C PRO A 390 41.26 -14.80 13.29
N ALA A 391 41.11 -15.59 12.22
CA ALA A 391 40.35 -15.19 11.03
C ALA A 391 38.93 -14.73 11.37
N LYS A 392 38.23 -15.46 12.25
CA LYS A 392 36.87 -15.11 12.69
C LYS A 392 36.80 -13.75 13.38
N LEU A 393 37.77 -13.42 14.24
CA LEU A 393 37.83 -12.12 14.91
C LEU A 393 38.13 -11.00 13.91
N ARG A 394 39.08 -11.23 13.00
CA ARG A 394 39.40 -10.28 11.93
C ARG A 394 38.19 -9.98 11.04
N ASP A 395 37.41 -10.99 10.67
CA ASP A 395 36.19 -10.81 9.87
C ASP A 395 35.12 -10.00 10.62
N ARG A 396 34.97 -10.24 11.94
CA ARG A 396 34.04 -9.47 12.78
C ARG A 396 34.47 -8.02 12.97
N LEU A 397 35.76 -7.77 13.17
CA LEU A 397 36.34 -6.43 13.22
C LEU A 397 36.16 -5.69 11.90
N LEU A 398 36.40 -6.38 10.77
CA LEU A 398 36.13 -5.81 9.44
C LEU A 398 34.65 -5.49 9.25
N ALA A 399 33.75 -6.36 9.70
CA ALA A 399 32.31 -6.11 9.64
C ALA A 399 31.90 -4.89 10.50
N GLN A 400 32.49 -4.74 11.70
CA GLN A 400 32.29 -3.56 12.55
C GLN A 400 32.81 -2.28 11.89
N PHE A 401 34.02 -2.30 11.34
CA PHE A 401 34.60 -1.19 10.60
C PHE A 401 33.72 -0.79 9.41
N LEU A 402 33.34 -1.76 8.57
CA LEU A 402 32.48 -1.52 7.42
C LEU A 402 31.11 -0.96 7.84
N SER A 403 30.57 -1.36 9.00
CA SER A 403 29.32 -0.82 9.54
C SER A 403 29.37 0.69 9.80
N ASP A 404 30.55 1.26 10.03
CA ASP A 404 30.75 2.69 10.29
C ASP A 404 31.35 3.45 9.10
N HIS A 405 31.81 2.73 8.08
CA HIS A 405 32.47 3.31 6.92
C HIS A 405 31.46 4.02 6.00
N GLY A 406 31.32 5.33 6.17
CA GLY A 406 30.26 6.15 5.55
C GLY A 406 30.09 5.97 4.04
N ARG A 407 31.19 6.00 3.27
CA ARG A 407 31.12 5.81 1.80
C ARG A 407 30.61 4.42 1.41
N TYR A 408 30.99 3.40 2.17
CA TYR A 408 30.56 2.03 1.91
C TYR A 408 29.09 1.83 2.28
N GLN A 409 28.67 2.35 3.45
CA GLN A 409 27.26 2.29 3.88
C GLN A 409 26.32 3.03 2.94
N GLN A 410 26.72 4.18 2.40
CA GLN A 410 25.93 4.91 1.40
C GLN A 410 25.69 4.05 0.16
N VAL A 411 26.75 3.50 -0.44
CA VAL A 411 26.65 2.66 -1.64
C VAL A 411 25.89 1.36 -1.37
N LYS A 412 26.11 0.76 -0.19
CA LYS A 412 25.38 -0.44 0.24
C LYS A 412 23.87 -0.16 0.38
N SER A 413 23.49 0.98 0.96
CA SER A 413 22.08 1.38 1.09
C SER A 413 21.39 1.52 -0.27
N GLU A 414 22.07 2.12 -1.26
CA GLU A 414 21.56 2.19 -2.64
C GLU A 414 21.35 0.81 -3.27
N LEU A 415 22.29 -0.12 -3.06
CA LEU A 415 22.17 -1.50 -3.50
C LEU A 415 21.03 -2.24 -2.79
N ASP A 416 20.90 -2.07 -1.48
CA ASP A 416 19.83 -2.68 -0.68
C ASP A 416 18.46 -2.17 -1.11
N GLN A 417 18.34 -0.87 -1.43
CA GLN A 417 17.12 -0.30 -2.01
C GLN A 417 16.78 -0.90 -3.38
N ALA A 418 17.77 -1.00 -4.27
CA ALA A 418 17.58 -1.61 -5.59
C ALA A 418 17.15 -3.09 -5.48
N ASN A 419 17.74 -3.83 -4.53
CA ASN A 419 17.35 -5.21 -4.24
C ASN A 419 15.92 -5.32 -3.70
N ARG A 420 15.50 -4.41 -2.80
CA ARG A 420 14.12 -4.35 -2.31
C ARG A 420 13.13 -4.12 -3.44
N GLN A 421 13.38 -3.12 -4.29
CA GLN A 421 12.53 -2.83 -5.47
C GLN A 421 12.44 -4.02 -6.43
N LEU A 422 13.57 -4.68 -6.70
CA LEU A 422 13.60 -5.89 -7.53
C LEU A 422 12.80 -7.04 -6.92
N ALA A 423 12.90 -7.24 -5.60
CA ALA A 423 12.16 -8.28 -4.89
C ALA A 423 10.64 -8.00 -4.92
N GLU A 424 10.24 -6.73 -4.73
CA GLU A 424 8.85 -6.29 -4.85
C GLU A 424 8.29 -6.54 -6.25
N LEU A 425 9.04 -6.18 -7.30
CA LEU A 425 8.65 -6.44 -8.69
C LEU A 425 8.53 -7.95 -8.97
N LYS A 426 9.49 -8.76 -8.52
CA LYS A 426 9.43 -10.23 -8.68
C LYS A 426 8.23 -10.84 -7.96
N ARG A 427 7.88 -10.32 -6.77
CA ARG A 427 6.68 -10.73 -6.04
C ARG A 427 5.41 -10.32 -6.77
N ALA A 428 5.37 -9.10 -7.31
CA ALA A 428 4.23 -8.58 -8.08
C ALA A 428 4.07 -9.29 -9.45
N ALA A 429 5.14 -9.89 -9.98
CA ALA A 429 5.13 -10.65 -11.24
C ALA A 429 4.55 -12.06 -11.14
N GLY A 430 4.15 -12.49 -9.93
CA GLY A 430 3.48 -13.77 -9.72
C GLY A 430 2.16 -13.86 -10.48
N GLU A 431 1.59 -15.07 -10.55
CA GLU A 431 0.23 -15.24 -11.05
C GLU A 431 -0.75 -14.49 -10.14
N LEU A 432 -1.58 -13.64 -10.74
CA LEU A 432 -2.65 -12.93 -10.07
C LEU A 432 -3.98 -13.64 -10.36
N ASN A 433 -4.83 -13.75 -9.33
CA ASN A 433 -6.22 -14.15 -9.53
C ASN A 433 -7.04 -12.89 -9.81
N VAL A 434 -7.53 -12.75 -11.03
CA VAL A 434 -8.33 -11.60 -11.45
C VAL A 434 -9.77 -12.05 -11.70
N MET A 435 -10.76 -11.34 -11.15
CA MET A 435 -12.17 -11.67 -11.39
C MET A 435 -12.53 -11.32 -12.84
N VAL A 436 -13.06 -12.29 -13.58
CA VAL A 436 -13.50 -12.11 -14.98
C VAL A 436 -14.97 -12.52 -15.13
N LEU A 437 -15.53 -12.36 -16.32
CA LEU A 437 -16.78 -13.01 -16.69
C LEU A 437 -16.52 -14.42 -17.26
N ALA A 438 -17.49 -15.30 -17.05
CA ALA A 438 -17.64 -16.53 -17.80
C ALA A 438 -19.14 -16.82 -17.91
N GLU A 439 -19.58 -17.29 -19.06
CA GLU A 439 -20.96 -17.69 -19.28
C GLU A 439 -21.22 -19.11 -18.75
N ARG A 440 -22.41 -19.32 -18.18
CA ARG A 440 -22.86 -20.68 -17.82
C ARG A 440 -23.19 -21.48 -19.08
N LYS A 441 -22.97 -22.80 -19.01
CA LYS A 441 -23.42 -23.74 -20.04
C LYS A 441 -24.95 -23.75 -20.19
N GLU A 442 -25.64 -23.68 -19.05
CA GLU A 442 -27.10 -23.59 -18.99
C GLU A 442 -27.46 -22.21 -18.40
N PRO A 443 -28.07 -21.31 -19.21
CA PRO A 443 -28.56 -20.02 -18.77
C PRO A 443 -29.55 -20.14 -17.61
N ARG A 444 -29.56 -19.13 -16.74
CA ARG A 444 -30.56 -19.08 -15.65
C ARG A 444 -31.87 -18.49 -16.17
N PRO A 445 -33.04 -19.01 -15.75
CA PRO A 445 -34.29 -18.32 -16.00
C PRO A 445 -34.25 -16.94 -15.32
N THR A 446 -34.61 -15.91 -16.08
CA THR A 446 -34.68 -14.53 -15.57
C THR A 446 -36.13 -14.20 -15.34
N HIS A 447 -36.44 -13.66 -14.17
CA HIS A 447 -37.79 -13.28 -13.78
C HIS A 447 -37.86 -11.76 -13.63
N ILE A 448 -39.02 -11.18 -13.94
CA ILE A 448 -39.35 -9.85 -13.47
C ILE A 448 -39.44 -9.89 -11.94
N LEU A 449 -38.72 -9.01 -11.24
CA LEU A 449 -38.81 -8.92 -9.79
C LEU A 449 -39.95 -7.97 -9.39
N GLU A 450 -40.88 -8.47 -8.58
CA GLU A 450 -42.02 -7.67 -8.13
C GLU A 450 -41.53 -6.53 -7.23
N ARG A 451 -41.73 -5.29 -7.69
CA ARG A 451 -41.22 -4.08 -7.03
C ARG A 451 -39.71 -4.14 -6.75
N GLY A 452 -38.95 -4.86 -7.58
CA GLY A 452 -37.50 -4.98 -7.46
C GLY A 452 -37.00 -5.88 -6.33
N VAL A 453 -37.88 -6.61 -5.63
CA VAL A 453 -37.49 -7.48 -4.51
C VAL A 453 -36.93 -8.80 -5.05
N TRP A 454 -35.69 -9.13 -4.70
CA TRP A 454 -34.91 -10.22 -5.30
C TRP A 454 -35.55 -11.62 -5.19
N ASP A 455 -36.32 -11.88 -4.13
CA ASP A 455 -36.96 -13.17 -3.87
C ASP A 455 -38.40 -13.27 -4.40
N LYS A 456 -38.97 -12.16 -4.90
CA LYS A 456 -40.33 -12.12 -5.46
C LYS A 456 -40.30 -12.17 -6.98
N LYS A 457 -40.42 -13.38 -7.51
CA LYS A 457 -40.35 -13.68 -8.94
C LYS A 457 -41.73 -13.63 -9.59
N GLY A 458 -41.87 -12.74 -10.58
CA GLY A 458 -42.99 -12.72 -11.51
C GLY A 458 -42.67 -13.48 -12.81
N ASP A 459 -43.17 -12.94 -13.92
CA ASP A 459 -43.05 -13.55 -15.25
C ASP A 459 -41.60 -13.84 -15.66
N VAL A 460 -41.40 -14.96 -16.34
CA VAL A 460 -40.11 -15.30 -16.96
C VAL A 460 -39.93 -14.48 -18.22
N VAL A 461 -38.75 -13.89 -18.38
CA VAL A 461 -38.37 -13.11 -19.55
C VAL A 461 -37.13 -13.69 -20.21
N GLN A 462 -37.04 -13.48 -21.51
CA GLN A 462 -35.90 -13.89 -22.32
C GLN A 462 -34.99 -12.71 -22.64
N ARG A 463 -33.77 -13.02 -23.08
CA ARG A 463 -32.84 -12.02 -23.59
C ARG A 463 -33.46 -11.32 -24.79
N ARG A 464 -33.56 -9.99 -24.74
CA ARG A 464 -34.09 -9.16 -25.81
C ARG A 464 -33.59 -7.73 -25.70
N PHE A 465 -33.46 -7.04 -26.82
CA PHE A 465 -33.20 -5.60 -26.84
C PHE A 465 -34.49 -4.80 -26.58
N PRO A 466 -34.41 -3.58 -26.04
CA PRO A 466 -35.60 -2.77 -25.79
C PRO A 466 -36.32 -2.43 -27.09
N VAL A 467 -37.62 -2.71 -27.15
CA VAL A 467 -38.42 -2.54 -28.39
C VAL A 467 -38.38 -1.09 -28.90
N ALA A 468 -38.35 -0.11 -28.01
CA ALA A 468 -38.30 1.30 -28.39
C ALA A 468 -36.97 1.73 -29.06
N LEU A 469 -35.92 0.92 -28.94
CA LEU A 469 -34.62 1.15 -29.57
C LEU A 469 -34.40 0.24 -30.80
N GLU A 470 -35.32 -0.68 -31.09
CA GLU A 470 -35.29 -1.52 -32.29
C GLU A 470 -35.90 -0.75 -33.48
N LYS A 471 -35.16 -0.62 -34.59
CA LYS A 471 -35.64 -0.02 -35.85
C LYS A 471 -36.44 -1.01 -36.72
N SER A 472 -37.08 -2.03 -36.15
CA SER A 472 -37.82 -2.98 -36.99
C SER A 472 -38.98 -2.28 -37.70
N ASP A 473 -38.99 -2.41 -39.02
CA ASP A 473 -40.07 -1.96 -39.88
C ASP A 473 -41.39 -2.61 -39.41
N PRO A 474 -42.44 -1.83 -39.05
CA PRO A 474 -43.70 -2.37 -38.52
C PRO A 474 -44.37 -3.39 -39.45
N THR A 475 -43.99 -3.40 -40.73
CA THR A 475 -44.48 -4.35 -41.75
C THR A 475 -43.73 -5.69 -41.81
N SER A 476 -42.61 -5.86 -41.09
CA SER A 476 -41.92 -7.15 -40.97
C SER A 476 -42.36 -8.01 -39.77
N ALA A 477 -43.33 -7.51 -38.98
CA ALA A 477 -43.89 -8.20 -37.81
C ALA A 477 -44.64 -9.52 -38.12
N ASN A 478 -44.67 -9.95 -39.39
CA ASN A 478 -45.24 -11.23 -39.82
C ASN A 478 -44.20 -12.34 -40.09
N ASP A 479 -42.89 -12.07 -40.01
CA ASP A 479 -41.92 -13.15 -39.99
C ASP A 479 -41.79 -13.70 -38.57
N SER A 480 -42.62 -14.72 -38.34
CA SER A 480 -42.72 -15.59 -37.16
C SER A 480 -41.43 -16.35 -36.80
N THR A 481 -40.27 -15.96 -37.36
CA THR A 481 -38.94 -16.52 -37.05
C THR A 481 -38.19 -15.75 -35.96
N ALA A 482 -38.65 -14.55 -35.54
CA ALA A 482 -38.00 -13.77 -34.48
C ALA A 482 -38.30 -14.28 -33.05
N ALA A 483 -39.39 -15.04 -32.87
CA ALA A 483 -39.75 -15.61 -31.58
C ALA A 483 -38.97 -16.90 -31.25
N GLU A 484 -38.42 -17.59 -32.25
CA GLU A 484 -37.65 -18.83 -32.08
C GLU A 484 -36.16 -18.61 -31.74
N THR A 485 -35.69 -17.36 -31.69
CA THR A 485 -34.26 -16.99 -31.50
C THR A 485 -33.93 -16.29 -30.19
N ALA A 486 -34.91 -15.96 -29.34
CA ALA A 486 -34.67 -15.24 -28.08
C ALA A 486 -33.79 -16.03 -27.07
N ASP A 487 -33.85 -17.37 -27.09
CA ASP A 487 -32.98 -18.25 -26.28
C ASP A 487 -31.53 -18.34 -26.83
N SER A 488 -31.27 -17.83 -28.04
CA SER A 488 -29.96 -17.91 -28.70
C SER A 488 -29.07 -16.67 -28.51
N LEU A 489 -29.65 -15.54 -28.11
CA LEU A 489 -28.90 -14.30 -27.92
C LEU A 489 -27.92 -14.42 -26.76
N THR A 490 -26.71 -13.89 -26.92
CA THR A 490 -25.62 -13.94 -25.94
C THR A 490 -25.18 -12.54 -25.53
N ARG A 491 -24.32 -12.43 -24.52
CA ARG A 491 -23.66 -11.15 -24.19
C ARG A 491 -22.87 -10.57 -25.37
N LEU A 492 -22.36 -11.42 -26.27
CA LEU A 492 -21.69 -10.96 -27.49
C LEU A 492 -22.65 -10.24 -28.44
N ASP A 493 -23.90 -10.71 -28.53
CA ASP A 493 -24.92 -10.06 -29.35
C ASP A 493 -25.37 -8.73 -28.74
N LEU A 494 -25.49 -8.66 -27.41
CA LEU A 494 -25.70 -7.39 -26.70
C LEU A 494 -24.56 -6.41 -26.98
N ALA A 495 -23.31 -6.86 -26.87
CA ALA A 495 -22.15 -6.00 -27.09
C ALA A 495 -22.10 -5.47 -28.53
N ARG A 496 -22.42 -6.30 -29.51
CA ARG A 496 -22.54 -5.90 -30.92
C ARG A 496 -23.68 -4.92 -31.15
N TRP A 497 -24.84 -5.14 -30.52
CA TRP A 497 -25.99 -4.24 -30.61
C TRP A 497 -25.70 -2.86 -30.02
N LEU A 498 -24.93 -2.77 -28.92
CA LEU A 498 -24.54 -1.50 -28.33
C LEU A 498 -23.78 -0.61 -29.33
N VAL A 499 -22.98 -1.18 -30.20
CA VAL A 499 -22.15 -0.44 -31.18
C VAL A 499 -22.61 -0.65 -32.62
N ALA A 500 -23.84 -1.14 -32.80
CA ALA A 500 -24.44 -1.29 -34.11
C ALA A 500 -24.79 0.09 -34.69
N GLN A 501 -24.68 0.22 -36.01
CA GLN A 501 -24.94 1.47 -36.73
C GLN A 501 -26.38 1.98 -36.57
N ASP A 502 -27.33 1.07 -36.32
CA ASP A 502 -28.73 1.37 -36.12
C ASP A 502 -29.08 1.75 -34.67
N ASN A 503 -28.19 1.51 -33.71
CA ASN A 503 -28.34 1.96 -32.33
C ASN A 503 -28.19 3.49 -32.26
N PRO A 504 -29.24 4.23 -31.86
CA PRO A 504 -29.22 5.69 -31.96
C PRO A 504 -28.47 6.39 -30.83
N LEU A 505 -28.04 5.70 -29.77
CA LEU A 505 -27.60 6.33 -28.53
C LEU A 505 -26.08 6.30 -28.35
N THR A 506 -25.46 5.13 -28.49
CA THR A 506 -24.06 4.94 -28.08
C THR A 506 -23.08 5.92 -28.72
N ALA A 507 -23.18 6.14 -30.03
CA ALA A 507 -22.29 7.07 -30.70
C ALA A 507 -22.46 8.52 -30.21
N ARG A 508 -23.70 8.94 -29.90
CA ARG A 508 -23.99 10.27 -29.33
C ARG A 508 -23.43 10.41 -27.92
N VAL A 509 -23.62 9.39 -27.08
CA VAL A 509 -23.09 9.38 -25.70
C VAL A 509 -21.57 9.50 -25.71
N VAL A 510 -20.89 8.68 -26.54
CA VAL A 510 -19.42 8.72 -26.68
C VAL A 510 -18.94 10.06 -27.23
N ALA A 511 -19.56 10.58 -28.31
CA ALA A 511 -19.21 11.89 -28.86
C ALA A 511 -19.37 13.01 -27.83
N ASN A 512 -20.43 12.97 -27.02
CA ASN A 512 -20.66 13.93 -25.95
C ASN A 512 -19.61 13.84 -24.84
N HIS A 513 -19.17 12.63 -24.46
CA HIS A 513 -18.08 12.46 -23.51
C HIS A 513 -16.74 12.97 -24.04
N LEU A 514 -16.40 12.70 -25.31
CA LEU A 514 -15.18 13.25 -25.93
C LEU A 514 -15.22 14.79 -25.95
N TRP A 515 -16.37 15.36 -26.26
CA TRP A 515 -16.60 16.80 -26.19
C TRP A 515 -16.41 17.32 -24.75
N GLN A 516 -17.03 16.69 -23.76
CA GLN A 516 -16.93 17.06 -22.36
C GLN A 516 -15.48 17.00 -21.84
N ILE A 517 -14.69 16.00 -22.25
CA ILE A 517 -13.27 15.89 -21.89
C ILE A 517 -12.48 17.12 -22.38
N CYS A 518 -12.85 17.66 -23.55
CA CYS A 518 -12.17 18.80 -24.18
C CYS A 518 -12.67 20.16 -23.66
N PHE A 519 -13.96 20.30 -23.38
CA PHE A 519 -14.59 21.58 -23.04
C PHE A 519 -15.02 21.70 -21.57
N GLY A 520 -14.88 20.65 -20.77
CA GLY A 520 -15.30 20.58 -19.36
C GLY A 520 -16.80 20.34 -19.17
N ALA A 521 -17.63 20.61 -20.19
CA ALA A 521 -19.07 20.36 -20.23
C ALA A 521 -19.44 19.69 -21.55
N GLY A 522 -20.38 18.73 -21.51
CA GLY A 522 -20.92 18.09 -22.71
C GLY A 522 -21.85 19.01 -23.50
N LEU A 523 -22.11 18.66 -24.76
CA LEU A 523 -23.19 19.23 -25.57
C LEU A 523 -24.54 18.94 -24.94
N VAL A 524 -24.69 17.72 -24.40
CA VAL A 524 -25.69 17.33 -23.38
C VAL A 524 -24.99 17.38 -22.03
N ARG A 525 -25.48 18.21 -21.11
CA ARG A 525 -24.82 18.44 -19.81
C ARG A 525 -25.13 17.39 -18.74
N THR A 526 -26.11 16.53 -19.01
CA THR A 526 -26.43 15.31 -18.26
C THR A 526 -25.87 14.10 -19.04
N PRO A 527 -24.55 13.85 -19.04
CA PRO A 527 -23.96 12.80 -19.88
C PRO A 527 -24.52 11.39 -19.59
N GLU A 528 -25.07 11.17 -18.39
CA GLU A 528 -25.74 9.95 -17.97
C GLU A 528 -27.20 9.80 -18.43
N ASP A 529 -27.81 10.86 -18.97
CA ASP A 529 -29.23 10.90 -19.32
C ASP A 529 -29.46 11.73 -20.60
N PHE A 530 -29.72 11.00 -21.68
CA PHE A 530 -30.15 11.46 -23.00
C PHE A 530 -31.66 11.24 -23.21
N GLY A 531 -32.34 10.69 -22.20
CA GLY A 531 -33.78 10.51 -22.19
C GLY A 531 -34.53 11.82 -21.94
N LEU A 532 -35.83 11.71 -21.74
CA LEU A 532 -36.72 12.86 -21.54
C LEU A 532 -36.49 13.62 -20.22
N GLN A 533 -35.71 13.04 -19.28
CA GLN A 533 -35.33 13.70 -18.03
C GLN A 533 -33.99 14.44 -18.11
N GLY A 534 -33.18 14.17 -19.13
CA GLY A 534 -31.90 14.83 -19.40
C GLY A 534 -32.04 16.24 -19.98
N GLU A 535 -30.93 16.99 -20.00
CA GLU A 535 -30.85 18.25 -20.75
C GLU A 535 -30.83 17.98 -22.26
N LEU A 536 -31.55 18.80 -23.03
CA LEU A 536 -31.43 18.77 -24.50
C LEU A 536 -30.03 19.23 -24.94
N PRO A 537 -29.50 18.66 -26.04
CA PRO A 537 -28.22 19.10 -26.58
C PRO A 537 -28.27 20.59 -26.96
N THR A 538 -27.26 21.34 -26.53
CA THR A 538 -27.10 22.75 -26.92
C THR A 538 -26.93 22.92 -28.43
N HIS A 539 -26.25 21.96 -29.08
CA HIS A 539 -25.98 21.94 -30.52
C HIS A 539 -26.32 20.56 -31.09
N PRO A 540 -27.61 20.25 -31.37
CA PRO A 540 -28.06 18.92 -31.78
C PRO A 540 -27.42 18.45 -33.09
N GLU A 541 -27.36 19.31 -34.10
CA GLU A 541 -26.78 18.96 -35.41
C GLU A 541 -25.28 18.62 -35.32
N LEU A 542 -24.55 19.32 -34.44
CA LEU A 542 -23.14 19.04 -34.19
C LEU A 542 -22.94 17.70 -33.50
N LEU A 543 -23.77 17.40 -32.49
CA LEU A 543 -23.72 16.11 -31.79
C LEU A 543 -24.02 14.95 -32.75
N ASP A 544 -25.05 15.09 -33.58
CA ASP A 544 -25.41 14.09 -34.59
C ASP A 544 -24.29 13.91 -35.61
N TRP A 545 -23.69 15.01 -36.08
CA TRP A 545 -22.56 14.94 -37.01
C TRP A 545 -21.35 14.23 -36.40
N LEU A 546 -20.97 14.55 -35.16
CA LEU A 546 -19.88 13.87 -34.45
C LEU A 546 -20.16 12.38 -34.21
N ALA A 547 -21.42 12.03 -33.92
CA ALA A 547 -21.83 10.64 -33.74
C ALA A 547 -21.74 9.83 -35.04
N VAL A 548 -22.19 10.40 -36.16
CA VAL A 548 -22.06 9.78 -37.49
C VAL A 548 -20.60 9.64 -37.89
N GLU A 549 -19.79 10.69 -37.71
CA GLU A 549 -18.36 10.66 -38.00
C GLU A 549 -17.64 9.58 -37.18
N LEU A 550 -18.00 9.42 -35.91
CA LEU A 550 -17.44 8.37 -35.05
C LEU A 550 -17.71 6.98 -35.63
N ILE A 551 -18.91 6.71 -36.14
CA ILE A 551 -19.26 5.44 -36.75
C ILE A 551 -18.51 5.28 -38.09
N ASP A 552 -18.55 6.28 -38.96
CA ASP A 552 -18.02 6.22 -40.33
C ASP A 552 -16.49 6.07 -40.35
N CYS A 553 -15.78 6.63 -39.36
CA CYS A 553 -14.34 6.43 -39.19
C CYS A 553 -13.97 5.07 -38.55
N GLY A 554 -14.95 4.19 -38.32
CA GLY A 554 -14.73 2.89 -37.69
C GLY A 554 -14.42 3.00 -36.20
N TRP A 555 -15.15 3.86 -35.49
CA TRP A 555 -15.04 4.05 -34.03
C TRP A 555 -13.65 4.51 -33.54
N ASP A 556 -12.91 5.28 -34.36
CA ASP A 556 -11.62 5.85 -33.98
C ASP A 556 -11.79 7.13 -33.12
N LEU A 557 -11.70 6.95 -31.80
CA LEU A 557 -11.77 8.06 -30.84
C LEU A 557 -10.68 9.12 -31.07
N LYS A 558 -9.48 8.73 -31.52
CA LYS A 558 -8.37 9.69 -31.73
C LYS A 558 -8.65 10.58 -32.92
N HIS A 559 -9.33 10.06 -33.94
CA HIS A 559 -9.77 10.84 -35.09
C HIS A 559 -10.78 11.91 -34.68
N VAL A 560 -11.85 11.52 -33.97
CA VAL A 560 -12.87 12.47 -33.48
C VAL A 560 -12.27 13.50 -32.52
N LEU A 561 -11.41 13.06 -31.58
CA LEU A 561 -10.68 13.98 -30.71
C LEU A 561 -9.83 14.97 -31.50
N ARG A 562 -9.14 14.53 -32.55
CA ARG A 562 -8.36 15.42 -33.43
C ARG A 562 -9.26 16.47 -34.09
N ILE A 563 -10.42 16.07 -34.61
CA ILE A 563 -11.41 16.99 -35.19
C ILE A 563 -11.79 18.07 -34.16
N ILE A 564 -12.13 17.64 -32.94
CA ILE A 564 -12.52 18.56 -31.85
C ILE A 564 -11.38 19.53 -31.52
N VAL A 565 -10.18 19.04 -31.21
CA VAL A 565 -9.07 19.89 -30.73
C VAL A 565 -8.42 20.74 -31.83
N THR A 566 -8.69 20.43 -33.10
CA THR A 566 -8.25 21.24 -34.25
C THR A 566 -9.35 22.14 -34.82
N SER A 567 -10.54 22.14 -34.22
CA SER A 567 -11.62 23.06 -34.58
C SER A 567 -11.29 24.51 -34.21
N ASP A 568 -11.90 25.47 -34.92
CA ASP A 568 -11.80 26.88 -34.54
C ASP A 568 -12.40 27.13 -33.16
N THR A 569 -13.47 26.41 -32.80
CA THR A 569 -14.13 26.47 -31.49
C THR A 569 -13.19 26.12 -30.34
N TYR A 570 -12.42 25.05 -30.46
CA TYR A 570 -11.48 24.65 -29.40
C TYR A 570 -10.29 25.62 -29.28
N ARG A 571 -9.85 26.21 -30.40
CA ARG A 571 -8.69 27.12 -30.45
C ARG A 571 -9.00 28.55 -30.03
N GLN A 572 -10.23 28.87 -29.67
CA GLN A 572 -10.60 30.20 -29.19
C GLN A 572 -9.83 30.60 -27.92
N SER A 573 -9.63 31.90 -27.74
CA SER A 573 -9.03 32.43 -26.51
C SER A 573 -9.96 32.20 -25.31
N SER A 574 -9.39 31.87 -24.15
CA SER A 574 -10.13 31.78 -22.88
C SER A 574 -10.29 33.13 -22.17
N ALA A 575 -9.83 34.23 -22.79
CA ALA A 575 -10.05 35.58 -22.29
C ALA A 575 -11.56 35.90 -22.26
N VAL A 576 -12.06 36.38 -21.11
CA VAL A 576 -13.48 36.64 -20.91
C VAL A 576 -13.71 38.14 -20.79
N ALA A 577 -14.47 38.73 -21.71
CA ALA A 577 -14.94 40.10 -21.60
C ALA A 577 -16.22 40.16 -20.72
N PRO A 578 -16.46 41.26 -19.98
CA PRO A 578 -17.62 41.34 -19.07
C PRO A 578 -18.98 41.10 -19.74
N ASP A 579 -19.15 41.57 -20.98
CA ASP A 579 -20.36 41.39 -21.78
C ASP A 579 -20.58 39.93 -22.20
N MET A 580 -19.51 39.18 -22.50
CA MET A 580 -19.60 37.75 -22.80
C MET A 580 -20.06 36.95 -21.58
N LEU A 581 -19.59 37.33 -20.38
CA LEU A 581 -19.96 36.68 -19.13
C LEU A 581 -21.41 36.98 -18.75
N GLU A 582 -21.89 38.20 -19.00
CA GLU A 582 -23.28 38.58 -18.75
C GLU A 582 -24.26 37.85 -19.69
N ARG A 583 -23.89 37.68 -20.97
CA ARG A 583 -24.74 37.02 -21.98
C ARG A 583 -24.77 35.49 -21.84
N ASP A 584 -23.62 34.89 -21.56
CA ASP A 584 -23.47 33.44 -21.46
C ASP A 584 -22.45 33.09 -20.38
N PRO A 585 -22.86 33.11 -19.09
CA PRO A 585 -21.95 32.86 -17.97
C PRO A 585 -21.38 31.44 -18.00
N GLU A 586 -22.14 30.48 -18.52
CA GLU A 586 -21.78 29.06 -18.54
C GLU A 586 -21.09 28.61 -19.84
N ASN A 587 -20.81 29.52 -20.77
CA ASN A 587 -20.21 29.23 -22.07
C ASN A 587 -21.00 28.18 -22.89
N ARG A 588 -22.34 28.20 -22.84
CA ARG A 588 -23.23 27.32 -23.62
C ARG A 588 -23.12 27.57 -25.12
N LEU A 589 -22.87 28.81 -25.55
CA LEU A 589 -22.75 29.22 -26.94
C LEU A 589 -21.35 29.01 -27.52
N LEU A 590 -20.37 28.65 -26.68
CA LEU A 590 -18.98 28.37 -27.07
C LEU A 590 -18.31 29.56 -27.80
N ASP A 591 -18.63 30.79 -27.36
CA ASP A 591 -18.09 32.05 -27.90
C ASP A 591 -16.72 32.42 -27.28
N ARG A 592 -16.16 31.52 -26.47
CA ARG A 592 -14.82 31.60 -25.89
C ARG A 592 -14.27 30.21 -25.57
N GLY A 593 -12.95 30.13 -25.42
CA GLY A 593 -12.27 28.91 -24.97
C GLY A 593 -12.68 28.51 -23.55
N SER A 594 -12.96 27.21 -23.35
CA SER A 594 -13.39 26.69 -22.05
C SER A 594 -12.28 26.77 -20.99
N ARG A 595 -12.68 27.12 -19.76
CA ARG A 595 -11.81 27.12 -18.58
C ARG A 595 -12.43 26.23 -17.50
N TYR A 596 -11.77 25.13 -17.21
CA TYR A 596 -12.22 24.17 -16.19
C TYR A 596 -11.01 23.56 -15.48
N ARG A 597 -11.27 22.95 -14.32
CA ARG A 597 -10.23 22.24 -13.56
C ARG A 597 -9.97 20.91 -14.25
N LEU A 598 -8.70 20.65 -14.58
CA LEU A 598 -8.29 19.36 -15.11
C LEU A 598 -8.50 18.26 -14.05
N PRO A 599 -8.96 17.06 -14.45
CA PRO A 599 -9.01 15.91 -13.56
C PRO A 599 -7.59 15.47 -13.15
N SER A 600 -7.49 14.75 -12.03
CA SER A 600 -6.22 14.38 -11.40
C SER A 600 -5.23 13.68 -12.33
N TRP A 601 -5.72 12.80 -13.21
CA TRP A 601 -4.88 12.07 -14.16
C TRP A 601 -4.27 13.00 -15.22
N MET A 602 -5.01 13.98 -15.74
CA MET A 602 -4.46 14.97 -16.68
C MET A 602 -3.41 15.87 -16.01
N ILE A 603 -3.63 16.25 -14.74
CA ILE A 603 -2.65 17.02 -13.95
C ILE A 603 -1.36 16.23 -13.78
N ARG A 604 -1.47 14.94 -13.42
CA ARG A 604 -0.33 14.05 -13.29
C ARG A 604 0.45 13.94 -14.59
N ASP A 605 -0.23 13.69 -15.70
CA ASP A 605 0.42 13.48 -16.99
C ASP A 605 1.07 14.77 -17.51
N ALA A 606 0.46 15.94 -17.27
CA ALA A 606 1.09 17.24 -17.54
C ALA A 606 2.36 17.43 -16.71
N ALA A 607 2.31 17.13 -15.40
CA ALA A 607 3.48 17.24 -14.52
C ALA A 607 4.61 16.28 -14.95
N LEU A 608 4.29 15.03 -15.30
CA LEU A 608 5.26 14.06 -15.81
C LEU A 608 5.94 14.56 -17.08
N ARG A 609 5.14 15.01 -18.05
CA ARG A 609 5.65 15.56 -19.32
C ARG A 609 6.55 16.77 -19.09
N ASP A 610 6.17 17.70 -18.22
CA ASP A 610 6.95 18.91 -17.94
C ASP A 610 8.26 18.58 -17.20
N CYS A 611 8.30 17.46 -16.46
CA CYS A 611 9.50 16.93 -15.84
C CYS A 611 10.34 16.05 -16.80
N GLY A 612 9.89 15.85 -18.04
CA GLY A 612 10.58 15.06 -19.07
C GLY A 612 10.42 13.54 -18.91
N LEU A 613 9.37 13.08 -18.22
CA LEU A 613 9.06 11.67 -17.97
C LEU A 613 7.91 11.15 -18.83
#